data_AF-A0A3S0A5E0-F1
#
_entry.id   AF-A0A3S0A5E0-F1
#
_cell.length_a   1.000
_cell.length_b   1.000
_cell.length_c   1.000
_cell.angle_alpha   90.00
_cell.angle_beta   90.00
_cell.angle_gamma   90.00
#
_symmetry.space_group_name_H-M   'P 1'
#
loop_
_entity.id
_entity.type
_entity.pdbx_description
1 polymer ?
#
loop_
_entity_poly.entity_id
_entity_poly.type
_entity_poly.pdbx_seq_one_letter_code
_entity_poly.pdbx_strand_id
1 'polypeptide(L)'
;MGTVRIDGASLKDWKKEELGPHVGYLPQDVELFSGTVKENIARMHSDTHYEDVVVAAQLAGVHDMILQLPQGYDSSVGLDGSMLSGGQKQRIGLARTFYGEPKFIVLDEPNASLDTQGEEALMTAISVAKEKEITTIIISHKTSILSIVDKILVMKDGMVGSFGPKKEVLAKLKEAQSITQAGIGA
;
A
#
# COMPACT_ATOMS: atom_id res chain seq x y z
N MET A 1 4.97 -26.95 -8.97
CA MET A 1 4.69 -25.61 -9.52
C MET A 1 3.31 -25.17 -9.03
N GLY A 2 3.18 -23.90 -8.61
CA GLY A 2 1.90 -23.32 -8.22
C GLY A 2 1.33 -22.40 -9.29
N THR A 3 0.11 -21.93 -9.09
CA THR A 3 -0.55 -20.93 -9.95
C THR A 3 -1.20 -19.88 -9.08
N VAL A 4 -0.99 -18.60 -9.43
CA VAL A 4 -1.67 -17.47 -8.79
C VAL A 4 -2.89 -17.11 -9.64
N ARG A 5 -4.01 -16.84 -8.99
CA ARG A 5 -5.29 -16.57 -9.64
C ARG A 5 -5.90 -15.28 -9.10
N ILE A 6 -6.52 -14.50 -9.97
CA ILE A 6 -7.38 -13.35 -9.64
C ILE A 6 -8.74 -13.64 -10.28
N ASP A 7 -9.81 -13.54 -9.49
CA ASP A 7 -11.18 -13.90 -9.89
C ASP A 7 -11.31 -15.29 -10.53
N GLY A 8 -10.50 -16.23 -10.06
CA GLY A 8 -10.47 -17.59 -10.59
C GLY A 8 -9.75 -17.75 -11.93
N ALA A 9 -9.34 -16.69 -12.63
CA ALA A 9 -8.48 -16.79 -13.82
C ALA A 9 -7.00 -16.84 -13.42
N SER A 10 -6.14 -17.55 -14.17
CA SER A 10 -4.71 -17.50 -13.91
C SER A 10 -4.16 -16.12 -14.20
N LEU A 11 -3.23 -15.61 -13.39
CA LEU A 11 -2.50 -14.37 -13.72
C LEU A 11 -1.80 -14.43 -15.08
N LYS A 12 -1.45 -15.64 -15.55
CA LYS A 12 -0.82 -15.84 -16.86
C LYS A 12 -1.78 -15.64 -18.03
N ASP A 13 -3.09 -15.74 -17.78
CA ASP A 13 -4.13 -15.64 -18.80
C ASP A 13 -4.61 -14.18 -18.98
N TRP A 14 -4.32 -13.30 -18.03
CA TRP A 14 -4.67 -11.88 -18.08
C TRP A 14 -3.74 -11.11 -19.03
N LYS A 15 -4.31 -10.22 -19.84
CA LYS A 15 -3.54 -9.16 -20.50
C LYS A 15 -3.17 -8.09 -19.49
N LYS A 16 -1.92 -7.64 -19.52
CA LYS A 16 -1.41 -6.67 -18.53
C LYS A 16 -2.12 -5.32 -18.63
N GLU A 17 -2.50 -4.94 -19.83
CA GLU A 17 -3.19 -3.68 -20.14
C GLU A 17 -4.63 -3.69 -19.60
N GLU A 18 -5.25 -4.87 -19.48
CA GLU A 18 -6.59 -5.05 -18.93
C GLU A 18 -6.54 -5.15 -17.40
N LEU A 19 -5.54 -5.86 -16.84
CA LEU A 19 -5.43 -6.05 -15.38
C LEU A 19 -4.81 -4.83 -14.66
N GLY A 20 -3.82 -4.19 -15.28
CA GLY A 20 -3.01 -3.13 -14.68
C GLY A 20 -3.81 -1.98 -14.07
N PRO A 21 -4.84 -1.44 -14.74
CA PRO A 21 -5.69 -0.38 -14.17
C PRO A 21 -6.40 -0.79 -12.88
N HIS A 22 -6.70 -2.07 -12.70
CA HIS A 22 -7.41 -2.58 -11.52
C HIS A 22 -6.50 -2.96 -10.35
N VAL A 23 -5.18 -2.87 -10.52
CA VAL A 23 -4.19 -3.20 -9.50
C VAL A 23 -3.45 -1.93 -9.07
N GLY A 24 -3.48 -1.62 -7.77
CA GLY A 24 -2.60 -0.65 -7.13
C GLY A 24 -1.41 -1.35 -6.48
N TYR A 25 -0.20 -0.82 -6.67
CA TYR A 25 0.99 -1.37 -6.02
C TYR A 25 1.86 -0.24 -5.46
N LEU A 26 2.22 -0.40 -4.18
CA LEU A 26 3.21 0.44 -3.50
C LEU A 26 4.40 -0.45 -3.10
N PRO A 27 5.57 -0.31 -3.76
CA PRO A 27 6.78 -0.99 -3.33
C PRO A 27 7.35 -0.36 -2.04
N GLN A 28 8.23 -1.11 -1.36
CA GLN A 28 8.99 -0.62 -0.21
C GLN A 28 9.84 0.61 -0.58
N ASP A 29 10.58 0.52 -1.68
CA ASP A 29 11.36 1.61 -2.24
C ASP A 29 10.58 2.32 -3.35
N VAL A 30 10.06 3.50 -3.03
CA VAL A 30 9.21 4.25 -3.96
C VAL A 30 10.04 5.11 -4.90
N GLU A 31 10.00 4.75 -6.18
CA GLU A 31 10.54 5.56 -7.27
C GLU A 31 9.40 6.31 -7.99
N LEU A 32 9.66 7.59 -8.24
CA LEU A 32 8.78 8.47 -9.01
C LEU A 32 9.44 8.78 -10.34
N PHE A 33 8.66 8.73 -11.42
CA PHE A 33 9.18 9.06 -12.74
C PHE A 33 9.34 10.57 -12.87
N SER A 34 10.29 11.01 -13.68
CA SER A 34 10.45 12.41 -14.06
C SER A 34 9.13 12.99 -14.59
N GLY A 35 8.72 14.13 -14.04
CA GLY A 35 7.45 14.77 -14.33
C GLY A 35 6.92 15.51 -13.11
N THR A 36 5.61 15.64 -13.03
CA THR A 36 4.86 16.30 -11.96
C THR A 36 4.29 15.30 -10.97
N VAL A 37 3.87 15.78 -9.80
CA VAL A 37 3.12 14.98 -8.83
C VAL A 37 1.86 14.38 -9.46
N LYS A 38 1.13 15.19 -10.24
CA LYS A 38 -0.07 14.78 -10.98
C LYS A 38 0.19 13.59 -11.89
N GLU A 39 1.18 13.69 -12.77
CA GLU A 39 1.52 12.64 -13.72
C GLU A 39 1.94 11.35 -13.00
N ASN A 40 2.65 11.48 -11.87
CA ASN A 40 3.04 10.35 -11.06
C ASN A 40 1.86 9.64 -10.40
N ILE A 41 0.90 10.37 -9.84
CA ILE A 41 -0.33 9.78 -9.28
C ILE A 41 -1.14 9.12 -10.40
N ALA A 42 -1.23 9.77 -11.55
CA ALA A 42 -1.94 9.29 -12.73
C ALA A 42 -1.21 8.17 -13.50
N ARG A 43 -0.14 7.61 -12.92
CA ARG A 43 0.65 6.49 -13.47
C ARG A 43 1.17 6.76 -14.89
N MET A 44 1.47 8.01 -15.22
CA MET A 44 1.95 8.44 -16.54
C MET A 44 0.98 8.13 -17.69
N HIS A 45 -0.31 7.93 -17.41
CA HIS A 45 -1.32 7.88 -18.47
C HIS A 45 -1.39 9.24 -19.19
N SER A 46 -1.65 9.22 -20.49
CA SER A 46 -1.82 10.44 -21.29
C SER A 46 -3.20 11.05 -21.11
N ASP A 47 -4.24 10.22 -20.98
CA ASP A 47 -5.64 10.64 -20.84
C ASP A 47 -6.00 10.76 -19.37
N THR A 48 -5.49 11.80 -18.72
CA THR A 48 -5.64 12.00 -17.28
C THR A 48 -6.60 13.13 -16.98
N HIS A 49 -7.69 12.82 -16.28
CA HIS A 49 -8.56 13.84 -15.72
C HIS A 49 -8.00 14.28 -14.38
N TYR A 50 -7.88 15.60 -14.21
CA TYR A 50 -7.36 16.19 -12.98
C TYR A 50 -8.17 15.78 -11.74
N GLU A 51 -9.48 15.62 -11.91
CA GLU A 51 -10.41 15.20 -10.86
C GLU A 51 -10.05 13.81 -10.30
N ASP A 52 -9.72 12.84 -11.16
CA ASP A 52 -9.33 11.49 -10.74
C ASP A 52 -8.04 11.49 -9.90
N VAL A 53 -7.11 12.38 -10.25
CA VAL A 53 -5.86 12.56 -9.50
C VAL A 53 -6.14 13.13 -8.11
N VAL A 54 -7.00 14.15 -8.03
CA VAL A 54 -7.40 14.74 -6.75
C VAL A 54 -8.13 13.74 -5.89
N VAL A 55 -9.06 12.96 -6.46
CA VAL A 55 -9.77 11.88 -5.76
C VAL A 55 -8.77 10.86 -5.21
N ALA A 56 -7.83 10.37 -6.02
CA ALA A 56 -6.82 9.41 -5.56
C ALA A 56 -5.97 9.96 -4.41
N ALA A 57 -5.56 11.24 -4.49
CA ALA A 57 -4.81 11.90 -3.43
C ALA A 57 -5.62 12.10 -2.13
N GLN A 58 -6.92 12.39 -2.25
CA GLN A 58 -7.82 12.50 -1.10
C GLN A 58 -8.04 11.15 -0.43
N LEU A 59 -8.28 10.08 -1.21
CA LEU A 59 -8.43 8.72 -0.69
C LEU A 59 -7.18 8.25 0.06
N ALA A 60 -5.99 8.66 -0.41
CA ALA A 60 -4.73 8.37 0.25
C ALA A 60 -4.41 9.31 1.44
N GLY A 61 -5.22 10.36 1.70
CA GLY A 61 -4.97 11.32 2.76
C GLY A 61 -3.76 12.24 2.52
N VAL A 62 -3.39 12.48 1.27
CA VAL A 62 -2.17 13.24 0.91
C VAL A 62 -2.45 14.55 0.19
N HIS A 63 -3.72 14.87 -0.05
CA HIS A 63 -4.15 16.07 -0.76
C HIS A 63 -3.56 17.36 -0.17
N ASP A 64 -3.68 17.57 1.15
CA ASP A 64 -3.22 18.78 1.81
C ASP A 64 -1.68 18.91 1.76
N MET A 65 -0.97 17.79 1.86
CA MET A 65 0.49 17.76 1.70
C MET A 65 0.89 18.19 0.29
N ILE A 66 0.16 17.75 -0.74
CA ILE A 66 0.43 18.14 -2.12
C ILE A 66 0.18 19.64 -2.31
N LEU A 67 -0.91 20.19 -1.74
CA LEU A 67 -1.21 21.62 -1.83
C LEU A 67 -0.17 22.52 -1.15
N GLN A 68 0.59 21.99 -0.20
CA GLN A 68 1.71 22.72 0.44
C GLN A 68 2.98 22.75 -0.42
N LEU A 69 3.07 21.97 -1.50
CA LEU A 69 4.18 22.05 -2.43
C LEU A 69 4.12 23.36 -3.25
N PRO A 70 5.27 23.91 -3.69
CA PRO A 70 5.32 25.22 -4.34
C PRO A 70 4.38 25.41 -5.55
N GLN A 71 4.07 24.34 -6.28
CA GLN A 71 3.16 24.35 -7.44
C GLN A 71 2.03 23.32 -7.28
N GLY A 72 1.73 22.88 -6.06
CA GLY A 72 0.70 21.88 -5.82
C GLY A 72 0.95 20.58 -6.60
N TYR A 73 -0.10 20.12 -7.29
CA TYR A 73 -0.07 18.93 -8.16
C TYR A 73 0.87 19.06 -9.37
N ASP A 74 1.15 20.29 -9.83
CA ASP A 74 2.07 20.53 -10.96
C ASP A 74 3.53 20.66 -10.50
N SER A 75 3.80 20.49 -9.20
CA SER A 75 5.16 20.46 -8.67
C SER A 75 5.98 19.36 -9.35
N SER A 76 7.15 19.74 -9.87
CA SER A 76 8.10 18.79 -10.44
C SER A 76 8.69 17.90 -9.36
N VAL A 77 8.75 16.60 -9.61
CA VAL A 77 9.33 15.62 -8.68
C VAL A 77 10.83 15.44 -8.90
N GLY A 78 11.38 15.93 -10.02
CA GLY A 78 12.77 15.67 -10.44
C GLY A 78 13.02 14.23 -10.86
N LEU A 79 14.26 13.90 -11.24
CA LEU A 79 14.66 12.51 -11.53
C LEU A 79 14.49 11.67 -10.26
N ASP A 80 13.82 10.53 -10.37
CA ASP A 80 13.56 9.56 -9.28
C ASP A 80 12.96 10.19 -8.02
N GLY A 81 12.17 11.26 -8.19
CA GLY A 81 11.58 12.01 -7.09
C GLY A 81 12.59 12.81 -6.25
N SER A 82 13.81 13.07 -6.72
CA SER A 82 14.91 13.74 -5.99
C SER A 82 14.54 15.07 -5.32
N MET A 83 13.49 15.75 -5.79
CA MET A 83 13.02 17.02 -5.21
C MET A 83 12.10 16.84 -3.98
N LEU A 84 11.82 15.61 -3.58
CA LEU A 84 10.89 15.26 -2.50
C LEU A 84 11.59 14.48 -1.39
N SER A 85 11.13 14.69 -0.15
CA SER A 85 11.56 13.84 0.98
C SER A 85 11.07 12.41 0.83
N GLY A 86 11.72 11.44 1.49
CA GLY A 86 11.31 10.03 1.44
C GLY A 86 9.83 9.82 1.81
N GLY A 87 9.36 10.48 2.87
CA GLY A 87 7.95 10.44 3.26
C GLY A 87 6.99 11.08 2.26
N GLN A 88 7.41 12.14 1.56
CA GLN A 88 6.62 12.72 0.46
C GLN A 88 6.52 11.77 -0.73
N LYS A 89 7.64 11.15 -1.13
CA LYS A 89 7.64 10.15 -2.22
C LYS A 89 6.72 8.99 -1.88
N GLN A 90 6.81 8.46 -0.66
CA GLN A 90 5.98 7.34 -0.22
C GLN A 90 4.49 7.71 -0.19
N ARG A 91 4.14 8.91 0.27
CA ARG A 91 2.77 9.43 0.24
C ARG A 91 2.23 9.61 -1.18
N ILE A 92 3.03 10.13 -2.11
CA ILE A 92 2.65 10.23 -3.53
C ILE A 92 2.49 8.83 -4.16
N GLY A 93 3.39 7.90 -3.83
CA GLY A 93 3.26 6.49 -4.22
C GLY A 93 1.99 5.84 -3.68
N LEU A 94 1.60 6.15 -2.45
CA LEU A 94 0.34 5.68 -1.87
C LEU A 94 -0.86 6.21 -2.67
N ALA A 95 -0.91 7.50 -2.99
CA ALA A 95 -1.95 8.06 -3.86
C ALA A 95 -2.03 7.38 -5.24
N ARG A 96 -0.88 7.09 -5.85
CA ARG A 96 -0.79 6.34 -7.12
C ARG A 96 -1.53 4.99 -7.05
N THR A 97 -1.54 4.33 -5.89
CA THR A 97 -2.25 3.04 -5.75
C THR A 97 -3.77 3.19 -5.94
N PHE A 98 -4.37 4.31 -5.54
CA PHE A 98 -5.81 4.56 -5.63
C PHE A 98 -6.28 5.10 -6.98
N TYR A 99 -5.36 5.54 -7.83
CA TYR A 99 -5.70 6.06 -9.15
C TYR A 99 -6.37 4.99 -10.02
N GLY A 100 -7.47 5.35 -10.69
CA GLY A 100 -8.23 4.47 -11.58
C GLY A 100 -9.18 3.49 -10.88
N GLU A 101 -9.55 3.75 -9.62
CA GLU A 101 -10.47 2.90 -8.83
C GLU A 101 -10.07 1.41 -8.80
N PRO A 102 -8.89 1.08 -8.24
CA PRO A 102 -8.40 -0.30 -8.21
C PRO A 102 -9.36 -1.22 -7.44
N LYS A 103 -9.37 -2.50 -7.81
CA LYS A 103 -10.07 -3.56 -7.07
C LYS A 103 -9.15 -4.37 -6.18
N PHE A 104 -7.84 -4.28 -6.44
CA PHE A 104 -6.81 -4.98 -5.70
C PHE A 104 -5.63 -4.05 -5.43
N ILE A 105 -5.21 -3.94 -4.17
CA ILE A 105 -4.05 -3.13 -3.78
C ILE A 105 -3.04 -4.03 -3.05
N VAL A 106 -1.75 -3.86 -3.35
CA VAL A 106 -0.65 -4.47 -2.62
C VAL A 106 0.27 -3.36 -2.08
N LEU A 107 0.49 -3.37 -0.77
CA LEU A 107 1.35 -2.41 -0.08
C LEU A 107 2.53 -3.17 0.54
N ASP A 108 3.74 -2.91 0.05
CA ASP A 108 4.96 -3.55 0.52
C ASP A 108 5.73 -2.61 1.44
N GLU A 109 5.82 -2.96 2.72
CA GLU A 109 6.37 -2.13 3.79
C GLU A 109 5.99 -0.63 3.72
N PRO A 110 4.68 -0.29 3.65
CA PRO A 110 4.24 1.08 3.38
C PRO A 110 4.59 2.09 4.50
N ASN A 111 5.19 1.65 5.61
CA ASN A 111 5.53 2.48 6.75
C ASN A 111 7.02 2.82 6.85
N ALA A 112 7.88 2.37 5.92
CA ALA A 112 9.33 2.40 6.06
C ALA A 112 9.92 3.83 6.20
N SER A 113 9.28 4.85 5.61
CA SER A 113 9.77 6.24 5.59
C SER A 113 8.74 7.27 6.02
N LEU A 114 7.70 6.85 6.76
CA LEU A 114 6.60 7.73 7.18
C LEU A 114 6.84 8.36 8.56
N ASP A 115 6.58 9.66 8.65
CA ASP A 115 6.40 10.39 9.91
C ASP A 115 4.99 10.10 10.50
N THR A 116 4.68 10.67 11.67
CA THR A 116 3.38 10.46 12.34
C THR A 116 2.19 10.80 11.43
N GLN A 117 2.25 11.93 10.71
CA GLN A 117 1.19 12.32 9.78
C GLN A 117 1.08 11.36 8.60
N GLY A 118 2.21 10.83 8.11
CA GLY A 118 2.25 9.80 7.09
C GLY A 118 1.62 8.50 7.55
N GLU A 119 1.90 8.06 8.78
CA GLU A 119 1.27 6.87 9.35
C GLU A 119 -0.25 7.04 9.49
N GLU A 120 -0.73 8.22 9.91
CA GLU A 120 -2.16 8.53 9.95
C GLU A 120 -2.80 8.51 8.56
N ALA A 121 -2.14 9.09 7.55
CA ALA A 121 -2.59 9.04 6.16
C ALA A 121 -2.68 7.60 5.64
N LEU A 122 -1.69 6.77 5.93
CA LEU A 122 -1.69 5.35 5.57
C LEU A 122 -2.84 4.58 6.24
N MET A 123 -3.06 4.78 7.54
CA MET A 123 -4.17 4.14 8.26
C MET A 123 -5.53 4.56 7.70
N THR A 124 -5.66 5.84 7.34
CA THR A 124 -6.86 6.38 6.68
C THR A 124 -7.05 5.72 5.31
N ALA A 125 -6.00 5.67 4.49
CA ALA A 125 -6.05 5.07 3.16
C ALA A 125 -6.47 3.59 3.20
N ILE A 126 -5.94 2.80 4.13
CA ILE A 126 -6.32 1.39 4.28
C ILE A 126 -7.78 1.27 4.74
N SER A 127 -8.24 2.16 5.62
CA SER A 127 -9.65 2.19 6.07
C SER A 127 -10.59 2.53 4.92
N VAL A 128 -10.24 3.53 4.12
CA VAL A 128 -10.96 3.93 2.89
C VAL A 128 -10.99 2.80 1.87
N ALA A 129 -9.88 2.11 1.65
CA ALA A 129 -9.82 0.95 0.75
C ALA A 129 -10.80 -0.14 1.19
N LYS A 130 -10.87 -0.39 2.50
CA LYS A 130 -11.80 -1.35 3.09
C LYS A 130 -13.26 -0.94 2.92
N GLU A 131 -13.59 0.32 3.17
CA GLU A 131 -14.95 0.86 2.98
C GLU A 131 -15.40 0.79 1.52
N LYS A 132 -14.47 0.93 0.58
CA LYS A 132 -14.70 0.79 -0.86
C LYS A 132 -14.65 -0.65 -1.37
N GLU A 133 -14.55 -1.64 -0.47
CA GLU A 133 -14.48 -3.07 -0.79
C GLU A 133 -13.30 -3.44 -1.70
N ILE A 134 -12.18 -2.73 -1.57
CA ILE A 134 -10.95 -3.00 -2.32
C ILE A 134 -10.14 -4.07 -1.58
N THR A 135 -9.83 -5.17 -2.26
CA THR A 135 -8.99 -6.23 -1.67
C THR A 135 -7.57 -5.72 -1.48
N THR A 136 -7.12 -5.60 -0.23
CA THR A 136 -5.81 -5.00 0.08
C THR A 136 -4.91 -6.02 0.78
N ILE A 137 -3.73 -6.28 0.21
CA ILE A 137 -2.65 -7.05 0.83
C ILE A 137 -1.61 -6.07 1.36
N ILE A 138 -1.22 -6.24 2.62
CA ILE A 138 -0.23 -5.40 3.27
C ILE A 138 0.88 -6.29 3.82
N ILE A 139 2.10 -6.03 3.40
CA ILE A 139 3.31 -6.62 3.95
C ILE A 139 3.87 -5.62 4.94
N SER A 140 3.95 -6.00 6.21
CA SER A 140 4.49 -5.12 7.25
C SER A 140 4.99 -5.93 8.44
N HIS A 141 6.06 -5.43 9.04
CA HIS A 141 6.54 -5.88 10.35
C HIS A 141 6.00 -5.02 11.50
N LYS A 142 5.27 -3.92 11.22
CA LYS A 142 4.72 -3.02 12.24
C LYS A 142 3.38 -3.53 12.79
N THR A 143 3.24 -3.50 14.11
CA THR A 143 2.03 -3.94 14.81
C THR A 143 0.85 -2.97 14.69
N SER A 144 1.10 -1.69 14.37
CA SER A 144 0.05 -0.67 14.21
C SER A 144 -0.97 -1.02 13.13
N ILE A 145 -0.50 -1.59 12.00
CA ILE A 145 -1.34 -2.06 10.88
C ILE A 145 -2.28 -3.18 11.32
N LEU A 146 -1.88 -4.00 12.30
CA LEU A 146 -2.71 -5.11 12.78
C LEU A 146 -4.06 -4.62 13.33
N SER A 147 -4.16 -3.37 13.79
CA SER A 147 -5.42 -2.83 14.31
C SER A 147 -6.56 -2.81 13.28
N ILE A 148 -6.26 -2.65 11.98
CA ILE A 148 -7.26 -2.41 10.92
C ILE A 148 -7.48 -3.58 9.95
N VAL A 149 -6.57 -4.56 9.91
CA VAL A 149 -6.70 -5.74 9.04
C VAL A 149 -7.76 -6.74 9.53
N ASP A 150 -8.34 -7.49 8.59
CA ASP A 150 -9.33 -8.55 8.85
C ASP A 150 -8.67 -9.91 9.12
N LYS A 151 -7.63 -10.23 8.34
CA LYS A 151 -6.90 -11.50 8.41
C LYS A 151 -5.40 -11.25 8.52
N ILE A 152 -4.69 -12.22 9.09
CA ILE A 152 -3.23 -12.21 9.20
C ILE A 152 -2.69 -13.48 8.57
N LEU A 153 -1.67 -13.32 7.72
CA LEU A 153 -0.83 -14.39 7.20
C LEU A 153 0.55 -14.27 7.84
N VAL A 154 0.96 -15.29 8.59
CA VAL A 154 2.30 -15.39 9.18
C VAL A 154 3.15 -16.24 8.26
N MET A 155 4.23 -15.66 7.76
CA MET A 155 5.24 -16.33 6.94
C MET A 155 6.48 -16.62 7.79
N LYS A 156 7.07 -17.81 7.63
CA LYS A 156 8.35 -18.18 8.25
C LYS A 156 9.11 -19.10 7.30
N ASP A 157 10.37 -18.77 7.01
CA ASP A 157 11.27 -19.57 6.16
C ASP A 157 10.64 -19.94 4.79
N GLY A 158 9.91 -19.00 4.18
CA GLY A 158 9.22 -19.20 2.91
C GLY A 158 7.94 -20.06 2.99
N MET A 159 7.54 -20.50 4.19
CA MET A 159 6.34 -21.30 4.42
C MET A 159 5.26 -20.51 5.17
N VAL A 160 4.01 -20.89 4.94
CA VAL A 160 2.86 -20.39 5.70
C VAL A 160 2.88 -21.03 7.09
N GLY A 161 3.14 -20.22 8.12
CA GLY A 161 3.07 -20.65 9.52
C GLY A 161 1.63 -20.64 10.06
N SER A 162 0.88 -19.58 9.79
CA SER A 162 -0.53 -19.44 10.22
C SER A 162 -1.28 -18.48 9.30
N PHE A 163 -2.56 -18.74 9.05
CA PHE A 163 -3.43 -17.85 8.30
C PHE A 163 -4.84 -17.90 8.89
N GLY A 164 -5.46 -16.74 9.08
CA GLY A 164 -6.84 -16.69 9.56
C GLY A 164 -7.27 -15.31 10.04
N PRO A 165 -8.47 -15.22 10.65
CA PRO A 165 -8.95 -13.99 11.28
C PRO A 165 -7.93 -13.45 12.28
N LYS A 166 -7.75 -12.13 12.28
CA LYS A 166 -6.77 -11.44 13.14
C LYS A 166 -6.76 -11.93 14.58
N LYS A 167 -7.94 -12.01 15.22
CA LYS A 167 -8.06 -12.36 16.65
C LYS A 167 -7.50 -13.77 16.93
N GLU A 168 -7.78 -14.72 16.06
CA GLU A 168 -7.35 -16.11 16.20
C GLU A 168 -5.84 -16.26 16.00
N VAL A 169 -5.30 -15.60 14.97
CA VAL A 169 -3.86 -15.65 14.69
C VAL A 169 -3.06 -14.99 15.80
N LEU A 170 -3.52 -13.84 16.32
CA LEU A 170 -2.87 -13.15 17.45
C LEU A 170 -2.91 -13.97 18.74
N ALA A 171 -4.00 -14.69 19.02
CA ALA A 171 -4.07 -15.58 20.18
C ALA A 171 -3.00 -16.68 20.09
N LYS A 172 -2.91 -17.36 18.93
CA LYS A 172 -1.89 -18.40 18.68
C LYS A 172 -0.45 -17.86 18.81
N LEU A 173 -0.19 -16.64 18.32
CA LEU A 173 1.13 -16.01 18.44
C LEU A 173 1.50 -15.70 19.90
N LYS A 174 0.55 -15.21 20.71
CA LYS A 174 0.77 -14.96 22.14
C LYS A 174 1.07 -16.25 22.91
N GLU A 175 0.31 -17.32 22.65
CA GLU A 175 0.55 -18.64 23.25
C GLU A 175 1.95 -19.14 22.91
N ALA A 176 2.36 -19.09 21.64
CA ALA A 176 3.70 -19.51 21.21
C ALA A 176 4.82 -18.71 21.88
N GLN A 177 4.65 -17.39 22.05
CA GLN A 177 5.62 -16.53 22.74
C GLN A 177 5.73 -16.87 24.23
N SER A 178 4.60 -17.13 24.92
CA SER A 178 4.60 -17.52 26.34
C SER A 178 5.29 -18.87 26.60
N ILE A 179 5.11 -19.85 25.71
CA ILE A 179 5.78 -21.17 25.80
C ILE A 179 7.30 -21.00 25.61
N THR A 180 7.71 -20.14 24.67
CA THR A 180 9.13 -19.87 24.41
C THR A 180 9.80 -19.17 25.59
N GLN A 181 9.12 -18.23 26.26
CA GLN A 181 9.65 -17.57 27.46
C GLN A 181 9.70 -18.48 28.69
N ALA A 182 8.75 -19.40 28.86
CA ALA A 182 8.74 -20.35 29.96
C ALA A 182 9.86 -21.41 29.86
N GLY A 183 10.33 -21.73 28.64
CA GLY A 183 11.39 -22.71 28.41
C GLY A 183 12.83 -22.21 28.55
N ILE A 184 13.06 -20.89 28.65
CA ILE A 184 14.40 -20.29 28.82
C ILE A 184 14.72 -20.07 30.32
N GLY A 185 13.75 -20.30 31.20
CA GLY A 185 13.88 -20.16 32.66
C GLY A 185 14.05 -21.47 33.43
N ALA A 186 14.33 -22.59 32.77
CA ALA A 186 14.52 -23.91 33.37
C ALA A 186 15.93 -24.46 33.15
#